data_AF-X1A6S0-F1
#
_entry.id   AF-X1A6S0-F1
#
_cell.length_a   1.000
_cell.length_b   1.000
_cell.length_c   1.000
_cell.angle_alpha   90.00
_cell.angle_beta   90.00
_cell.angle_gamma   90.00
#
_symmetry.space_group_name_H-M   'P 1'
#
loop_
_entity.id
_entity.type
_entity.pdbx_description
1 polymer ?
#
loop_
_entity_poly.entity_id
_entity_poly.type
_entity_poly.pdbx_seq_one_letter_code
_entity_poly.pdbx_strand_id
1 'polypeptide(L)' 'MIVMDEDTCMVDIARYFLNFLAGESCGKCLPCREGIYQMHKILNRICEGKGEEGDIELLEEISEVVKDASLCALGQTA' A
#
# COMPACT_ATOMS: atom_id res chain seq x y z
N MET A 1 -2.76 15.49 11.71
CA MET A 1 -1.33 15.71 11.39
C MET A 1 -0.55 14.66 12.16
N ILE A 2 0.16 13.78 11.45
CA ILE A 2 1.03 12.75 12.03
C ILE A 2 2.45 13.29 11.93
N VAL A 3 3.22 13.23 13.01
CA VAL A 3 4.62 13.68 13.06
C VAL A 3 5.46 12.43 13.32
N MET A 4 6.48 12.22 12.49
CA MET A 4 7.44 11.12 12.59
C MET A 4 8.84 11.70 12.73
N ASP A 5 9.69 11.03 13.50
CA ASP A 5 11.09 11.40 13.69
C ASP A 5 11.98 10.73 12.61
N GLU A 6 13.27 11.06 12.64
CA GLU A 6 14.29 10.51 11.74
C GLU A 6 14.69 9.06 12.05
N ASP A 7 14.34 8.57 13.24
CA ASP A 7 14.56 7.18 13.65
C ASP A 7 13.45 6.24 13.14
N THR A 8 12.38 6.79 12.57
CA THR A 8 11.23 6.02 12.07
C THR A 8 11.47 5.47 10.65
N CYS A 9 11.28 4.16 10.49
CA CYS A 9 11.34 3.51 9.17
C CYS A 9 10.10 3.85 8.31
N MET A 10 10.28 4.69 7.29
CA MET A 10 9.18 5.10 6.40
C MET A 10 8.52 3.93 5.64
N VAL A 11 9.29 2.88 5.30
CA VAL A 11 8.75 1.69 4.63
C VAL A 11 7.81 0.91 5.57
N ASP A 12 8.18 0.80 6.84
CA ASP A 12 7.37 0.12 7.85
C ASP A 12 6.07 0.89 8.14
N ILE A 13 6.14 2.22 8.11
CA ILE A 13 4.96 3.08 8.22
C ILE A 13 4.01 2.88 7.04
N ALA A 14 4.52 2.87 5.80
CA ALA A 14 3.70 2.60 4.62
C ALA A 14 3.02 1.23 4.71
N ARG A 15 3.78 0.21 5.15
CA ARG A 15 3.27 -1.15 5.41
C ARG A 15 2.14 -1.15 6.43
N TYR A 16 2.30 -0.42 7.53
CA TYR A 16 1.29 -0.27 8.57
C TYR A 16 -0.02 0.34 8.01
N PHE A 17 0.07 1.43 7.24
CA PHE A 17 -1.11 2.05 6.64
C PHE A 17 -1.82 1.14 5.63
N LEU A 18 -1.08 0.46 4.76
CA LEU A 18 -1.67 -0.49 3.82
C LEU A 18 -2.34 -1.67 4.53
N ASN A 19 -1.75 -2.17 5.62
CA ASN A 19 -2.38 -3.22 6.43
C ASN A 19 -3.70 -2.74 7.05
N PHE A 20 -3.73 -1.51 7.55
CA PHE A 20 -4.96 -0.89 8.07
C PHE A 20 -6.02 -0.75 6.96
N LEU A 21 -5.64 -0.21 5.81
CA LEU A 21 -6.54 -0.03 4.65
C LEU A 21 -7.05 -1.37 4.11
N ALA A 22 -6.24 -2.43 4.14
CA ALA A 22 -6.67 -3.77 3.76
C ALA A 22 -7.75 -4.30 4.72
N GLY A 23 -7.64 -4.02 6.02
CA GLY A 23 -8.63 -4.39 7.02
C GLY A 23 -9.94 -3.59 6.92
N GLU A 24 -9.85 -2.31 6.58
CA GLU A 24 -11.01 -1.42 6.42
C GLU A 24 -11.63 -1.45 5.02
N SER A 25 -11.03 -2.19 4.08
CA SER A 25 -11.56 -2.34 2.73
C SER A 25 -12.93 -3.03 2.77
N CYS A 26 -13.95 -2.38 2.21
CA CYS A 26 -15.27 -2.98 2.07
C CYS A 26 -15.33 -4.13 1.05
N GLY A 27 -14.24 -4.39 0.32
CA GLY A 27 -14.08 -5.50 -0.62
C GLY A 27 -14.88 -5.40 -1.93
N LYS A 28 -15.59 -4.29 -2.16
CA LYS A 28 -16.51 -4.12 -3.29
C LYS A 28 -15.81 -3.97 -4.64
N CYS A 29 -14.70 -3.25 -4.68
CA CYS A 29 -13.89 -3.08 -5.90
C CYS A 29 -12.65 -3.98 -5.82
N LEU A 30 -12.45 -4.77 -6.88
CA LEU A 30 -11.28 -5.64 -7.05
C LEU A 30 -9.94 -4.90 -6.96
N PRO A 31 -9.74 -3.74 -7.63
CA PRO A 31 -8.46 -3.01 -7.55
C PRO A 31 -8.14 -2.60 -6.11
N CYS A 32 -9.09 -2.05 -5.36
CA CYS A 32 -8.87 -1.72 -3.95
C CYS A 32 -8.56 -2.97 -3.10
N ARG A 33 -9.36 -4.03 -3.22
CA ARG A 33 -9.22 -5.22 -2.36
C ARG A 33 -7.91 -5.96 -2.61
N GLU A 34 -7.61 -6.26 -3.87
CA GLU A 34 -6.41 -7.02 -4.23
C GLU A 34 -5.18 -6.14 -4.37
N GLY A 35 -5.31 -4.93 -4.92
CA GLY A 35 -4.20 -4.00 -5.10
C GLY A 35 -3.55 -3.63 -3.77
N ILE A 36 -4.35 -3.24 -2.76
CA ILE A 36 -3.84 -2.94 -1.42
C ILE A 36 -3.15 -4.17 -0.80
N TYR A 37 -3.70 -5.36 -1.00
CA TYR A 37 -3.09 -6.60 -0.50
C TYR A 37 -1.76 -6.93 -1.20
N GLN A 38 -1.64 -6.71 -2.51
CA GLN A 38 -0.38 -6.89 -3.24
C GLN A 38 0.66 -5.86 -2.80
N MET A 39 0.29 -4.57 -2.70
CA MET A 39 1.19 -3.52 -2.23
C MET A 39 1.70 -3.84 -0.80
N HIS A 40 0.81 -4.28 0.09
CA HIS A 40 1.20 -4.71 1.44
C HIS A 40 2.18 -5.91 1.41
N LYS A 41 2.01 -6.88 0.51
CA LYS A 41 2.95 -8.00 0.34
C LYS A 41 4.32 -7.55 -0.12
N ILE A 42 4.39 -6.62 -1.08
CA ILE A 42 5.66 -6.06 -1.56
C ILE A 42 6.36 -5.32 -0.42
N LEU A 43 5.65 -4.47 0.33
CA LEU A 43 6.24 -3.78 1.47
C LEU A 43 6.70 -4.74 2.58
N ASN A 44 5.99 -5.84 2.85
CA ASN A 44 6.47 -6.87 3.78
C ASN A 44 7.79 -7.49 3.29
N ARG A 45 7.90 -7.85 2.01
CA ARG A 45 9.16 -8.34 1.43
C ARG A 45 10.29 -7.33 1.60
N ILE A 46 10.05 -6.07 1.29
CA ILE A 46 11.05 -5.00 1.43
C ILE A 46 11.49 -4.87 2.89
N CYS A 47 10.55 -4.85 3.84
CA CYS A 47 10.86 -4.80 5.28
C CYS A 47 11.63 -6.03 5.78
N GLU A 48 11.42 -7.21 5.17
CA GLU A 48 12.19 -8.44 5.47
C GLU A 48 13.58 -8.47 4.80
N GLY A 49 13.97 -7.43 4.05
CA GLY A 49 15.22 -7.40 3.29
C GLY A 49 15.20 -8.29 2.04
N LYS A 50 14.01 -8.67 1.56
CA LYS A 50 13.78 -9.47 0.34
C LYS A 50 13.17 -8.64 -0.80
N GLY A 51 13.45 -7.34 -0.81
CA GLY A 51 13.07 -6.45 -1.90
C GLY A 51 13.83 -6.82 -3.17
N GLU A 52 13.17 -6.67 -4.32
CA GLU A 52 13.73 -6.89 -5.65
C GLU A 52 13.78 -5.58 -6.43
N GLU A 53 14.70 -5.50 -7.39
CA GLU A 53 14.71 -4.39 -8.35
C GLU A 53 13.41 -4.40 -9.15
N GLY A 54 12.74 -3.24 -9.26
CA GLY A 54 11.40 -3.15 -9.85
C GLY A 54 10.25 -3.13 -8.83
N ASP A 55 10.48 -3.43 -7.55
CA ASP A 55 9.40 -3.43 -6.55
C ASP A 55 8.79 -2.04 -6.35
N ILE A 56 9.59 -0.97 -6.44
CA ILE A 56 9.09 0.41 -6.28
C ILE A 56 8.26 0.82 -7.49
N GLU A 57 8.73 0.52 -8.69
CA GLU A 57 8.03 0.79 -9.95
C GLU A 57 6.69 0.04 -10.00
N LEU A 58 6.67 -1.21 -9.53
CA LEU A 58 5.45 -2.00 -9.41
C LEU A 58 4.48 -1.41 -8.36
N LEU A 59 4.98 -0.93 -7.23
CA LEU A 59 4.15 -0.24 -6.23
C LEU A 59 3.51 1.02 -6.82
N GLU A 60 4.25 1.81 -7.60
CA GLU A 60 3.72 3.01 -8.27
C GLU A 60 2.63 2.65 -9.29
N GLU A 61 2.86 1.62 -10.12
CA GLU A 61 1.87 1.16 -11.10
C GLU A 61 0.58 0.68 -10.42
N ILE A 62 0.69 -0.14 -9.37
CA ILE A 62 -0.48 -0.63 -8.64
C ILE A 62 -1.22 0.55 -7.97
N SER A 63 -0.49 1.51 -7.41
CA SER A 63 -1.08 2.68 -6.76
C SER A 63 -1.92 3.52 -7.73
N GLU A 64 -1.45 3.77 -8.95
CA GLU A 64 -2.23 4.49 -9.96
C GLU A 64 -3.49 3.71 -10.37
N VAL A 65 -3.37 2.39 -10.58
CA VAL A 65 -4.54 1.54 -10.89
C VAL A 65 -5.57 1.55 -9.75
N VAL A 66 -5.10 1.44 -8.50
CA VAL A 66 -5.95 1.48 -7.31
C VAL A 66 -6.65 2.83 -7.21
N LYS A 67 -5.94 3.92 -7.47
CA LYS A 67 -6.47 5.28 -7.47
C LYS A 67 -7.54 5.50 -8.53
N ASP A 68 -7.30 5.08 -9.77
CA ASP A 68 -8.21 5.35 -10.88
C ASP A 68 -9.42 4.41 -10.91
N ALA A 69 -9.26 3.17 -10.46
CA ALA A 69 -10.29 2.13 -10.58
C ALA A 69 -11.07 1.86 -9.28
N SER A 70 -10.78 2.58 -8.18
CA SER A 70 -11.54 2.48 -6.94
C SER A 70 -12.81 3.32 -6.95
N LEU A 71 -13.89 2.74 -6.40
CA LEU A 71 -15.23 3.35 -6.41
C LEU A 71 -15.44 4.42 -5.32
N CYS A 72 -14.59 4.46 -4.30
CA CYS A 72 -14.74 5.36 -3.16
C CYS A 72 -13.40 5.96 -2.75
N ALA A 73 -13.46 7.03 -1.96
CA ALA A 73 -12.28 7.77 -1.51
C ALA A 73 -11.25 6.88 -0.80
N LEU A 74 -11.69 5.88 -0.02
CA LEU A 74 -10.76 4.98 0.69
C LEU A 74 -9.79 4.30 -0.27
N GLY A 75 -10.29 3.75 -1.39
CA GLY A 75 -9.42 3.14 -2.39
C GLY A 75 -8.70 4.17 -3.25
N GLN A 76 -9.28 5.35 -3.48
CA GLN A 76 -8.65 6.40 -4.29
C GLN A 76 -7.47 7.08 -3.59
N THR A 77 -7.47 7.09 -2.26
CA THR A 77 -6.42 7.68 -1.43
C THR A 77 -5.59 6.61 -0.68
N ALA A 78 -5.73 5.35 -1.09
CA ALA A 78 -5.00 4.23 -0.50
C ALA A 78 -3.52 4.26 -0.86
#